data_AF-A0A651D305-F1
#
_entry.id   AF-A0A651D305-F1
#
_cell.length_a   1.000
_cell.length_b   1.000
_cell.length_c   1.000
_cell.angle_alpha   90.00
_cell.angle_beta   90.00
_cell.angle_gamma   90.00
#
_symmetry.space_group_name_H-M   'P 1'
#
loop_
_entity.id
_entity.type
_entity.pdbx_description
1 polymer ?
#
loop_
_entity_poly.entity_id
_entity_poly.type
_entity_poly.pdbx_seq_one_letter_code
_entity_poly.pdbx_strand_id
1 'polypeptide(L)' 'MKVLAFGASNSKSSINKKLAFYAAQQINDADISLIDLNDFEMPIFSEDREK' A
#
# COMPACT_ATOMS: atom_id res chain seq x y z
N MET A 1 -18.14 -7.58 0.06
CA MET A 1 -17.05 -7.61 -0.96
C MET A 1 -15.71 -7.61 -0.26
N LYS A 2 -14.62 -8.18 -0.83
CA LYS A 2 -13.28 -8.11 -0.22
C LYS A 2 -12.43 -7.06 -0.92
N VAL A 3 -11.80 -6.17 -0.15
CA VAL A 3 -10.98 -5.07 -0.66
C VAL A 3 -9.61 -5.12 0.01
N LEU A 4 -8.55 -5.11 -0.81
CA LEU A 4 -7.17 -4.97 -0.35
C LEU A 4 -6.63 -3.62 -0.83
N ALA A 5 -6.11 -2.80 0.09
CA ALA A 5 -5.53 -1.50 -0.25
C ALA A 5 -4.12 -1.35 0.33
N PHE A 6 -3.19 -0.87 -0.50
CA PHE A 6 -1.82 -0.55 -0.15
C PHE A 6 -1.33 0.61 -1.03
N GLY A 7 -0.37 1.39 -0.52
CA GLY A 7 0.32 2.39 -1.33
C GLY A 7 1.53 1.77 -2.02
N ALA A 8 1.69 1.98 -3.32
CA ALA A 8 2.83 1.47 -4.11
C ALA A 8 4.15 2.24 -3.86
N SER A 9 4.44 2.61 -2.62
CA SER A 9 5.65 3.32 -2.21
C SER A 9 6.03 2.90 -0.80
N ASN A 10 7.33 2.72 -0.57
CA ASN A 10 7.92 2.51 0.76
C ASN A 10 8.11 3.83 1.55
N SER A 11 7.73 4.98 0.99
CA SER A 11 7.81 6.25 1.72
C SER A 11 6.84 6.26 2.90
N LYS A 12 7.38 6.46 4.12
CA LYS A 12 6.60 6.60 5.36
C LYS A 12 5.63 7.80 5.34
N SER A 13 5.89 8.79 4.49
CA SER A 13 5.07 10.00 4.33
C SER A 13 4.21 9.99 3.06
N SER A 14 4.05 8.84 2.40
CA SER A 14 3.31 8.70 1.13
C SER A 14 1.87 9.22 1.21
N ILE A 15 1.56 10.25 0.42
CA ILE A 15 0.19 10.76 0.24
C ILE A 15 -0.71 9.73 -0.46
N ASN A 16 -0.16 8.96 -1.40
CA ASN A 16 -0.89 7.91 -2.11
C ASN A 16 -1.34 6.79 -1.17
N LYS A 17 -0.52 6.42 -0.18
CA LYS A 17 -0.90 5.46 0.85
C LYS A 17 -2.09 5.97 1.67
N LYS A 18 -2.03 7.23 2.12
CA LYS A 18 -3.11 7.87 2.89
C LYS A 18 -4.41 7.91 2.07
N LEU A 19 -4.32 8.30 0.79
CA LEU A 19 -5.46 8.36 -0.12
C LEU A 19 -6.08 6.96 -0.34
N ALA A 20 -5.26 5.94 -0.61
CA ALA A 20 -5.73 4.58 -0.84
C ALA A 20 -6.46 4.02 0.39
N PHE A 21 -5.90 4.24 1.60
CA PHE A 21 -6.52 3.79 2.85
C PHE A 21 -7.85 4.51 3.09
N TYR A 22 -7.87 5.83 2.91
CA TYR A 22 -9.10 6.62 3.05
C TYR A 22 -10.20 6.15 2.09
N ALA A 23 -9.85 5.99 0.80
CA ALA A 23 -10.79 5.57 -0.23
C ALA A 23 -11.36 4.17 0.03
N ALA A 24 -10.52 3.22 0.46
CA ALA A 24 -10.97 1.87 0.81
C ALA A 24 -12.02 1.89 1.93
N GLN A 25 -11.83 2.74 2.94
CA GLN A 25 -12.75 2.90 4.07
C GLN A 25 -14.11 3.52 3.69
N GLN A 26 -14.24 4.14 2.51
CA GLN A 26 -15.52 4.68 2.04
C GLN A 26 -16.45 3.62 1.42
N ILE A 27 -15.98 2.38 1.27
CA ILE A 27 -16.75 1.29 0.66
C ILE A 27 -17.59 0.60 1.74
N ASN A 28 -18.91 0.82 1.69
CA ASN A 28 -19.86 0.18 2.60
C ASN A 28 -19.92 -1.34 2.38
N ASP A 29 -20.15 -2.09 3.46
CA ASP A 29 -20.30 -3.56 3.47
C ASP A 29 -19.12 -4.33 2.81
N ALA A 30 -17.93 -3.76 2.88
CA ALA A 30 -16.68 -4.40 2.46
C ALA A 30 -15.86 -4.90 3.65
N ASP A 31 -15.27 -6.08 3.47
CA ASP A 31 -14.19 -6.60 4.29
C ASP A 31 -12.88 -6.01 3.75
N ILE A 32 -12.32 -5.06 4.50
CA ILE A 32 -11.18 -4.22 4.07
C ILE A 32 -9.91 -4.68 4.78
N SER A 33 -8.90 -5.03 3.99
CA SER A 33 -7.54 -5.28 4.45
C SER A 33 -6.62 -4.14 4.00
N LEU A 34 -5.91 -3.52 4.94
CA LEU A 34 -4.93 -2.47 4.67
C LEU A 34 -3.53 -3.03 4.87
N ILE A 35 -2.66 -2.86 3.87
CA ILE A 35 -1.27 -3.33 3.92
C ILE A 35 -0.32 -2.13 3.82
N ASP A 36 0.63 -2.07 4.75
CA ASP A 36 1.82 -1.22 4.64
C ASP A 36 2.96 -2.02 4.03
N LEU A 37 3.46 -1.59 2.87
CA LEU A 37 4.58 -2.26 2.21
C LEU A 37 5.87 -2.23 3.04
N ASN A 38 6.00 -1.33 4.04
CA ASN A 38 7.13 -1.33 4.96
C ASN A 38 7.13 -2.53 5.93
N ASP A 39 6.00 -3.19 6.14
CA ASP A 39 5.89 -4.36 7.01
C ASP A 39 6.35 -5.65 6.32
N PHE A 40 6.67 -5.55 5.03
CA PHE A 40 7.12 -6.65 4.19
C PHE A 40 8.56 -6.37 3.77
N GLU A 41 9.43 -7.37 3.93
CA GLU A 41 10.71 -7.35 3.23
C GLU A 41 10.43 -7.45 1.73
N MET A 42 10.40 -6.30 1.05
CA MET A 42 10.41 -6.29 -0.40
C MET A 42 11.86 -6.29 -0.88
N PRO A 43 12.22 -7.11 -1.88
CA PRO A 43 13.44 -6.86 -2.62
C PRO A 43 13.34 -5.44 -3.17
N ILE A 44 14.26 -4.57 -2.75
CA ILE A 44 14.33 -3.21 -3.28
C ILE A 44 14.64 -3.35 -4.76
N PHE A 45 13.61 -3.21 -5.61
CA PHE A 45 13.83 -2.98 -7.02
C PHE A 45 14.54 -1.63 -7.14
N SER A 46 15.79 -1.68 -7.57
CA SER A 46 16.64 -0.53 -7.81
C SER A 46 17.42 -0.84 -9.07
N GLU A 47 17.37 0.04 -10.06
CA GLU A 47 18.19 -0.08 -11.27
C GLU A 47 19.69 -0.20 -10.93
N ASP A 48 20.13 0.31 -9.78
CA ASP A 48 21.51 0.21 -9.32
C ASP A 48 21.87 -1.17 -8.74
N ARG A 49 20.88 -1.97 -8.28
CA ARG A 49 21.11 -3.33 -7.75
C ARG A 49 21.09 -4.43 -8.81
N GLU A 50 20.47 -4.17 -9.96
CA GLU A 50 20.35 -5.15 -11.06
C GLU A 50 21.34 -4.90 -12.22
N LYS A 51 22.42 -4.15 -11.97
CA LYS A 51 23.55 -4.02 -12.89
C LYS A 51 24.70 -4.94 -12.54
#